data_AF-A0A9W6U1I4-F1
#
_entry.id   AF-A0A9W6U1I4-F1
#
_cell.length_a   1.000
_cell.length_b   1.000
_cell.length_c   1.000
_cell.angle_alpha   90.00
_cell.angle_beta   90.00
_cell.angle_gamma   90.00
#
_symmetry.space_group_name_H-M   'P 1'
#
loop_
_entity.id
_entity.type
_entity.pdbx_description
1 polymer ?
#
loop_
_entity_poly.entity_id
_entity_poly.type
_entity_poly.pdbx_seq_one_letter_code
_entity_poly.pdbx_strand_id
1 'polypeptide(L)'
;MNEQHPFHLHSHAPWVVGSGQASAEDVYGNRLPPSKLEGAMLRDVYTVPPCETDENNYCVNVGYLILRFTADNPGVWMMHCHIDWHMDIGLVMIFVEGEKELQEKGPDAFSSSLLSVCKGDSEY
;
A
#
# COMPACT_ATOMS: atom_id res chain seq x y z
N MET A 1 15.16 11.82 10.91
CA MET A 1 13.92 11.18 10.43
C MET A 1 13.82 11.40 8.92
N ASN A 2 14.73 10.78 8.16
CA ASN A 2 14.84 10.96 6.70
C ASN A 2 14.82 9.59 6.04
N GLU A 3 13.83 8.78 6.43
CA GLU A 3 13.64 7.45 5.87
C GLU A 3 12.59 7.53 4.78
N GLN A 4 12.91 6.92 3.65
CA GLN A 4 11.99 6.73 2.54
C GLN A 4 11.31 5.38 2.69
N HIS A 5 10.02 5.33 2.42
CA HIS A 5 9.26 4.07 2.47
C HIS A 5 8.80 3.72 1.05
N PRO A 6 9.47 2.78 0.36
CA PRO A 6 8.97 2.23 -0.89
C PRO A 6 7.82 1.29 -0.56
N PHE A 7 6.59 1.66 -0.86
CA PHE A 7 5.44 0.79 -0.70
C PHE A 7 5.18 -0.01 -1.97
N HIS A 8 4.85 -1.27 -1.80
CA HIS A 8 4.41 -2.16 -2.86
C HIS A 8 2.98 -2.58 -2.62
N LEU A 9 2.15 -2.59 -3.68
CA LEU A 9 0.80 -3.15 -3.67
C LEU A 9 0.77 -4.41 -4.53
N HIS A 10 0.34 -5.52 -3.94
CA HIS A 10 0.21 -6.79 -4.64
C HIS A 10 -0.94 -6.73 -5.65
N SER A 11 -0.79 -7.46 -6.76
CA SER A 11 -1.81 -7.68 -7.80
C SER A 11 -2.32 -6.45 -8.57
N HIS A 12 -1.85 -5.26 -8.22
CA HIS A 12 -2.26 -3.99 -8.83
C HIS A 12 -1.05 -3.12 -9.15
N ALA A 13 -1.13 -2.40 -10.26
CA ALA A 13 -0.26 -1.25 -10.53
C ALA A 13 -1.11 0.02 -10.43
N PRO A 14 -1.14 0.72 -9.27
CA PRO A 14 -1.88 1.97 -9.15
C PRO A 14 -1.26 3.09 -9.99
N TRP A 15 -2.11 4.03 -10.40
CA TRP A 15 -1.65 5.34 -10.84
C TRP A 15 -1.22 6.17 -9.63
N VAL A 16 0.00 6.71 -9.68
CA VAL A 16 0.47 7.73 -8.74
C VAL A 16 -0.04 9.09 -9.23
N VAL A 17 -1.17 9.52 -8.68
CA VAL A 17 -1.87 10.75 -9.09
C VAL A 17 -1.51 11.96 -8.23
N GLY A 18 -0.76 11.76 -7.15
CA GLY A 18 -0.21 12.83 -6.32
C GLY A 18 0.93 12.31 -5.43
N SER A 19 1.93 13.15 -5.19
CA SER A 19 3.05 12.86 -4.29
C SER A 19 3.68 14.18 -3.86
N GLY A 20 4.09 14.26 -2.59
CA GLY A 20 4.78 15.44 -2.09
C GLY A 20 4.91 15.41 -0.57
N GLN A 21 5.14 16.60 -0.02
CA GLN A 21 5.19 16.85 1.41
C GLN A 21 4.13 17.92 1.76
N ALA A 22 3.49 17.79 2.92
CA ALA A 22 2.54 18.77 3.43
C ALA A 22 2.48 18.69 4.96
N SER A 23 1.85 19.68 5.61
CA SER A 23 1.59 19.59 7.05
C SER A 23 0.76 18.34 7.35
N ALA A 24 0.94 17.75 8.54
CA ALA A 24 0.16 16.59 8.95
C ALA A 24 -1.34 16.92 8.96
N GLU A 25 -1.69 18.14 9.37
CA GLU A 25 -3.04 18.68 9.38
C GLU A 25 -3.65 18.68 7.98
N ASP A 26 -2.89 19.04 6.95
CA ASP A 26 -3.36 19.09 5.56
C ASP A 26 -3.49 17.70 4.95
N VAL A 27 -2.58 16.78 5.26
CA VAL A 27 -2.70 15.36 4.84
C VAL A 27 -3.95 14.73 5.45
N TYR A 28 -4.14 14.82 6.77
CA TYR A 28 -5.32 14.26 7.43
C TYR A 28 -6.61 15.00 7.07
N GLY A 29 -6.51 16.29 6.76
CA GLY A 29 -7.62 17.13 6.33
C GLY A 29 -7.96 17.00 4.83
N ASN A 30 -7.24 16.18 4.07
CA ASN A 30 -7.36 16.06 2.61
C ASN A 30 -7.27 17.42 1.88
N ARG A 31 -6.39 18.30 2.35
CA ARG A 31 -6.10 19.63 1.76
C ARG A 31 -4.82 19.56 0.93
N LEU A 32 -4.81 18.65 -0.03
CA LEU A 32 -3.66 18.38 -0.91
C LEU A 32 -3.88 18.98 -2.31
N PRO A 33 -2.82 19.21 -3.10
CA PRO A 33 -2.95 19.61 -4.49
C PRO A 33 -3.86 18.66 -5.30
N PRO A 34 -4.54 19.16 -6.35
CA PRO A 34 -5.40 18.32 -7.18
C PRO A 34 -4.66 17.13 -7.80
N SER A 35 -5.32 15.98 -7.84
CA SER A 35 -4.79 14.76 -8.45
C SER A 35 -4.53 14.94 -9.95
N LYS A 36 -3.34 14.50 -10.40
CA LYS A 36 -2.98 14.39 -11.83
C LYS A 36 -3.65 13.16 -12.43
N LEU A 37 -4.76 13.34 -13.15
CA LEU A 37 -5.52 12.24 -13.74
C LEU A 37 -5.09 11.85 -15.16
N GLU A 38 -4.31 12.69 -15.84
CA GLU A 38 -3.79 12.43 -17.19
C GLU A 38 -2.27 12.24 -17.15
N GLY A 39 -1.76 11.20 -17.83
CA GLY A 39 -0.32 10.92 -17.88
C GLY A 39 0.33 10.69 -16.51
N ALA A 40 -0.43 10.14 -15.56
CA ALA A 40 0.08 9.69 -14.27
C ALA A 40 0.95 8.43 -14.45
N MET A 41 1.95 8.28 -13.57
CA MET A 41 2.82 7.11 -13.58
C MET A 41 2.04 5.88 -13.10
N LEU A 42 2.16 4.77 -13.84
CA LEU A 42 1.54 3.48 -13.50
C LEU A 42 2.63 2.50 -13.06
N ARG A 43 2.61 2.06 -11.80
CA ARG A 43 3.60 1.13 -11.24
C ARG A 43 3.12 0.50 -9.94
N ASP A 44 3.74 -0.59 -9.55
CA ASP A 44 3.41 -1.42 -8.37
C ASP A 44 4.22 -1.08 -7.11
N VAL A 45 5.37 -0.40 -7.23
CA VAL A 45 6.19 0.07 -6.11
C VAL A 45 6.35 1.59 -6.15
N TYR A 46 6.07 2.30 -5.08
CA TYR A 46 6.07 3.77 -5.02
C TYR A 46 6.66 4.28 -3.70
N THR A 47 7.47 5.33 -3.77
CA THR A 47 8.14 5.88 -2.58
C THR A 47 7.31 7.00 -1.96
N VAL A 48 6.96 6.88 -0.69
CA VAL A 48 6.48 8.01 0.11
C VAL A 48 7.68 8.93 0.36
N PRO A 49 7.61 10.23 -0.05
CA PRO A 49 8.70 11.16 0.22
C PRO A 49 9.05 11.20 1.72
N PRO A 50 10.33 11.39 2.08
CA PRO A 50 10.68 11.57 3.48
C PRO A 50 10.08 12.88 3.98
N CYS A 51 9.97 13.05 5.29
CA CYS A 51 9.47 14.32 5.79
C CYS A 51 10.52 15.44 5.65
N GLU A 52 10.03 16.66 5.46
CA GLU A 52 10.86 17.87 5.51
C GLU A 52 11.19 18.18 6.97
N THR A 53 12.44 18.53 7.24
CA THR A 53 12.91 18.81 8.60
C THR A 53 13.36 20.26 8.77
N ASP A 54 13.12 20.83 9.95
CA ASP A 54 13.67 22.13 10.35
C ASP A 54 15.18 22.05 10.71
N GLU A 55 15.75 23.18 11.13
CA GLU A 55 17.15 23.29 11.56
C GLU A 55 17.49 22.41 12.78
N ASN A 56 16.49 22.02 13.57
CA ASN A 56 16.63 21.14 14.73
C ASN A 56 16.36 19.66 14.39
N ASN A 57 16.20 19.34 13.10
CA ASN A 57 15.89 17.99 12.60
C ASN A 57 14.49 17.48 13.02
N TYR A 58 13.56 18.38 13.35
CA TYR A 58 12.16 18.05 13.59
C TYR A 58 11.37 18.03 12.28
N CYS A 59 10.52 17.02 12.17
CA CYS A 59 9.65 16.80 11.03
C CYS A 59 8.55 17.88 10.98
N VAL A 60 8.57 18.74 9.96
CA VAL A 60 7.61 19.86 9.81
C VAL A 60 6.55 19.60 8.73
N ASN A 61 6.91 18.89 7.65
CA ASN A 61 5.97 18.45 6.61
C ASN A 61 6.14 16.96 6.34
N VAL A 62 5.09 16.17 6.51
CA VAL A 62 5.10 14.73 6.27
C VAL A 62 4.95 14.42 4.79
N GLY A 63 5.57 13.34 4.32
CA GLY A 63 5.38 12.86 2.96
C GLY A 63 4.01 12.20 2.77
N TYR A 64 3.46 12.32 1.56
CA TYR A 64 2.21 11.65 1.19
C TYR A 64 2.25 11.11 -0.23
N LEU A 65 1.35 10.17 -0.50
CA LEU A 65 1.03 9.66 -1.83
C LEU A 65 -0.48 9.62 -2.03
N ILE A 66 -0.92 9.93 -3.25
CA ILE A 66 -2.30 9.73 -3.69
C ILE A 66 -2.26 8.70 -4.79
N LEU A 67 -2.87 7.54 -4.51
CA LEU A 67 -2.94 6.42 -5.42
C LEU A 67 -4.36 6.29 -5.95
N ARG A 68 -4.48 5.90 -7.22
CA ARG A 68 -5.73 5.48 -7.82
C ARG A 68 -5.53 4.10 -8.41
N PHE A 69 -6.44 3.17 -8.13
CA PHE A 69 -6.48 1.87 -8.80
C PHE A 69 -7.95 1.46 -8.99
N THR A 70 -8.16 0.48 -9.86
CA THR A 70 -9.48 -0.12 -10.06
C THR A 70 -9.54 -1.39 -9.22
N ALA A 71 -10.59 -1.57 -8.44
CA ALA A 71 -10.86 -2.83 -7.75
C ALA A 71 -11.48 -3.82 -8.75
N ASP A 72 -10.66 -4.41 -9.62
CA ASP A 72 -11.04 -5.35 -10.68
C ASP A 72 -10.46 -6.77 -10.52
N ASN A 73 -9.81 -7.07 -9.40
CA ASN A 73 -9.19 -8.34 -9.09
C ASN A 73 -9.55 -8.81 -7.66
N PRO A 74 -10.70 -9.47 -7.46
CA PRO A 74 -11.12 -9.98 -6.14
C PRO A 74 -10.05 -10.85 -5.47
N GLY A 75 -9.68 -10.51 -4.25
CA GLY A 75 -8.62 -11.18 -3.51
C GLY A 75 -8.23 -10.47 -2.21
N VAL A 76 -7.16 -10.95 -1.60
CA VAL A 76 -6.60 -10.39 -0.36
C VAL A 76 -5.18 -9.93 -0.66
N TRP A 77 -5.00 -8.62 -0.84
CA TRP A 77 -3.79 -8.04 -1.39
C TRP A 77 -3.02 -7.26 -0.35
N MET A 78 -1.73 -7.57 -0.22
CA MET A 78 -0.86 -6.88 0.72
C MET A 78 -0.36 -5.57 0.12
N MET A 79 -0.44 -4.50 0.92
CA MET A 79 0.29 -3.26 0.69
C MET A 79 1.30 -3.09 1.81
N HIS A 80 2.59 -3.07 1.50
CA HIS A 80 3.62 -3.03 2.53
C HIS A 80 4.84 -2.23 2.11
N CYS A 81 5.62 -1.79 3.08
CA CYS A 81 6.96 -1.30 2.80
C CYS A 81 7.81 -2.44 2.26
N HIS A 82 8.50 -2.21 1.15
CA HIS A 82 9.40 -3.15 0.49
C HIS A 82 10.82 -3.12 1.08
N ILE A 83 10.93 -2.63 2.32
CA ILE A 83 12.10 -2.80 3.19
C ILE A 83 11.72 -3.89 4.17
N ASP A 84 12.36 -5.05 4.07
CA ASP A 84 11.95 -6.28 4.78
C ASP A 84 11.76 -6.05 6.28
N TRP A 85 12.71 -5.39 6.94
CA TRP A 85 12.60 -5.13 8.38
C TRP A 85 11.45 -4.18 8.75
N HIS A 86 11.03 -3.27 7.85
CA HIS A 86 9.87 -2.40 8.11
C HIS A 86 8.57 -3.18 7.97
N MET A 87 8.49 -4.08 6.98
CA MET A 87 7.38 -5.01 6.84
C MET A 87 7.26 -5.92 8.08
N ASP A 88 8.37 -6.52 8.52
CA ASP A 88 8.41 -7.47 9.63
C ASP A 88 7.97 -6.86 10.96
N ILE A 89 8.27 -5.58 11.19
CA ILE A 89 7.82 -4.85 12.40
C ILE A 89 6.41 -4.27 12.26
N GLY A 90 5.72 -4.51 11.14
CA GLY A 90 4.29 -4.22 10.98
C GLY A 90 3.94 -3.08 10.04
N LEU A 91 4.85 -2.57 9.21
CA LEU A 91 4.54 -1.56 8.19
C LEU A 91 3.85 -2.19 6.96
N VAL A 92 2.68 -2.76 7.21
CA VAL A 92 1.86 -3.55 6.27
C VAL A 92 0.37 -3.26 6.47
N MET A 93 -0.37 -3.34 5.37
CA MET A 93 -1.82 -3.23 5.25
C MET A 93 -2.32 -4.35 4.34
N ILE A 94 -3.58 -4.77 4.54
CA ILE A 94 -4.27 -5.73 3.68
C ILE A 94 -5.51 -5.07 3.08
N PHE A 95 -5.66 -5.17 1.76
CA PHE A 95 -6.90 -4.89 1.06
C PHE A 95 -7.68 -6.18 0.86
N VAL A 96 -8.92 -6.21 1.35
CA VAL A 96 -9.86 -7.29 1.02
C VAL A 96 -10.76 -6.77 -0.10
N GLU A 97 -10.46 -7.22 -1.32
CA GLU A 97 -11.13 -6.79 -2.53
C GLU A 97 -12.18 -7.80 -2.98
N GLY A 98 -13.38 -7.34 -3.30
CA GLY A 98 -14.46 -8.23 -3.75
C GLY A 98 -14.88 -9.24 -2.68
N GLU A 99 -14.90 -8.83 -1.39
CA GLU A 99 -15.16 -9.72 -0.25
C GLU A 99 -16.36 -10.65 -0.45
N LYS A 100 -17.48 -10.13 -0.96
CA LYS A 100 -18.69 -10.92 -1.22
C LYS A 100 -18.42 -12.05 -2.22
N GLU A 101 -17.69 -11.77 -3.30
CA GLU A 101 -17.34 -12.77 -4.31
C GLU A 101 -16.40 -13.84 -3.73
N LEU A 102 -15.46 -13.44 -2.86
CA LEU A 102 -14.57 -14.37 -2.16
C LEU A 102 -15.36 -15.28 -1.20
N GLN A 103 -16.33 -14.72 -0.47
CA GLN A 103 -17.19 -15.50 0.44
C GLN A 103 -18.09 -16.47 -0.33
N GLU A 104 -18.63 -16.07 -1.49
CA GLU A 104 -19.46 -16.92 -2.34
C GLU A 104 -18.66 -18.08 -2.95
N LYS A 105 -17.42 -17.83 -3.39
CA LYS A 105 -16.52 -18.87 -3.93
C LYS A 105 -15.94 -19.76 -2.83
N GLY A 106 -15.79 -19.25 -1.61
CA GLY A 106 -15.21 -20.00 -0.49
C GLY A 106 -13.80 -20.52 -0.81
N PRO A 107 -13.44 -21.74 -0.39
CA PRO A 107 -12.11 -22.32 -0.66
C PRO A 107 -11.77 -22.43 -2.15
N ASP A 108 -12.78 -22.53 -3.03
CA ASP A 108 -12.57 -22.63 -4.48
C ASP A 108 -12.03 -21.33 -5.10
N ALA A 109 -12.01 -20.23 -4.34
CA ALA A 109 -11.32 -19.00 -4.72
C ALA A 109 -9.79 -19.16 -4.75
N PHE A 110 -9.24 -20.20 -4.12
CA PHE A 110 -7.81 -20.40 -3.94
C PHE A 110 -7.30 -21.63 -4.68
N SER A 111 -6.03 -21.62 -5.09
CA SER A 111 -5.43 -22.77 -5.76
C SER A 111 -5.32 -23.97 -4.81
N SER A 112 -5.42 -25.18 -5.37
CA SER A 112 -5.24 -26.42 -4.62
C SER A 112 -3.86 -26.52 -3.97
N SER A 113 -2.83 -25.92 -4.59
CA SER A 113 -1.49 -25.82 -4.01
C SER A 113 -1.48 -24.96 -2.75
N LEU A 114 -2.15 -23.80 -2.75
CA LEU A 114 -2.24 -22.96 -1.56
C LEU A 114 -2.98 -23.68 -0.42
N LEU A 115 -4.12 -24.30 -0.74
CA LEU A 115 -4.91 -25.04 0.25
C LEU A 115 -4.17 -26.26 0.82
N SER A 116 -3.27 -26.88 0.05
CA SER A 116 -2.48 -28.01 0.54
C SER A 116 -1.51 -27.64 1.65
N VAL A 117 -0.99 -26.40 1.67
CA VAL A 117 -0.10 -25.92 2.73
C VAL A 117 -0.85 -25.86 4.06
N CYS A 118 -2.12 -25.45 4.05
CA CYS A 118 -2.96 -25.39 5.25
C CYS A 118 -3.46 -26.77 5.71
N LYS A 119 -3.43 -27.79 4.84
CA LYS A 119 -3.88 -29.16 5.13
C LYS A 119 -2.76 -30.11 5.54
N GLY A 120 -1.50 -29.73 5.38
CA GLY A 120 -0.38 -30.52 5.85
C GLY A 120 -0.43 -30.62 7.38
N ASP A 121 -0.31 -31.84 7.92
CA ASP A 121 -0.06 -32.04 9.34
C ASP A 121 1.17 -31.20 9.71
N SER A 122 0.97 -30.20 10.58
CA SER A 122 2.06 -29.38 11.09
C SER A 122 2.93 -30.25 12.00
N GLU A 123 3.92 -30.94 11.40
CA GLU A 123 5.01 -31.60 12.13
C GLU A 123 6.14 -30.62 12.52
N TYR A 124 5.85 -29.32 12.46
CA TYR A 124 6.61 -28.24 13.11
C TYR A 124 5.68 -27.34 13.90
#